data_AF-A0A849U2J5-F1
#
_entry.id   AF-A0A849U2J5-F1
#
_cell.length_a   1.000
_cell.length_b   1.000
_cell.length_c   1.000
_cell.angle_alpha   90.00
_cell.angle_beta   90.00
_cell.angle_gamma   90.00
#
_symmetry.space_group_name_H-M   'P 1'
#
loop_
_entity.id
_entity.type
_entity.pdbx_description
1 polymer ?
#
loop_
_entity_poly.entity_id
_entity_poly.type
_entity_poly.pdbx_seq_one_letter_code
_entity_poly.pdbx_strand_id
1 'polypeptide(L)'
;MAELLQIDRLALLTSDDRKKSKVMLLFPPEWVPTAPYLALPSLTAVLREAGHTVIQRDINIGMWDHFFSMDFLIWVKARLGMQLKALQEKEKAGLLAERDVDQKAVVEQANGVDVFDLADRAEDAKRIVRGERFYHAELLEGALNTFRETMAYISAAYYPASLVFYPMESNLGYRPGVSKEVFACLEDEQVNVYRDLCNQLVLPEVAKERPDVIGISIGTQMQLLAGLTFAKMIKETFSHIHVVVGGNIITRLQEDLVNHTRFFSEVFDSAIIYEGEHALIWLIEALNGQRPLASVPNLIYR
;
A
#
# COMPACT_ATOMS: atom_id res chain seq x y z
N MET A 1 -6.63 8.41 48.54
CA MET A 1 -6.43 9.45 47.51
C MET A 1 -5.46 8.87 46.50
N ALA A 2 -5.95 8.53 45.32
CA ALA A 2 -5.10 8.02 44.25
C ALA A 2 -4.38 9.22 43.62
N GLU A 3 -3.06 9.27 43.73
CA GLU A 3 -2.25 10.21 42.96
C GLU A 3 -2.41 9.85 41.48
N LEU A 4 -3.13 10.71 40.77
CA LEU A 4 -3.03 10.80 39.32
C LEU A 4 -1.57 11.10 38.99
N LEU A 5 -0.89 10.16 38.33
CA LEU A 5 0.38 10.39 37.65
C LEU A 5 0.20 11.60 36.72
N GLN A 6 0.65 12.77 37.16
CA GLN A 6 0.92 13.88 36.27
C GLN A 6 2.05 13.42 35.35
N ILE A 7 1.70 13.01 34.13
CA ILE A 7 2.66 13.01 33.02
C ILE A 7 3.04 14.47 32.90
N ASP A 8 4.27 14.82 33.31
CA ASP A 8 4.86 16.12 33.00
C ASP A 8 4.62 16.35 31.51
N ARG A 9 3.77 17.34 31.21
CA ARG A 9 3.46 17.73 29.84
C ARG A 9 4.77 18.25 29.25
N LEU A 10 5.56 17.35 28.67
CA LEU A 10 6.66 17.69 27.79
C LEU A 10 6.13 18.74 26.83
N ALA A 11 6.61 19.97 27.00
CA ALA A 11 6.00 21.13 26.40
C ALA A 11 6.03 20.99 24.87
N LEU A 12 4.87 21.18 24.24
CA LEU A 12 4.81 21.37 22.80
C LEU A 12 5.56 22.65 22.48
N LEU A 13 6.44 22.60 21.48
CA LEU A 13 7.06 23.82 20.96
C LEU A 13 5.94 24.78 20.51
N THR A 14 6.12 26.07 20.79
CA THR A 14 5.30 27.14 20.22
C THR A 14 5.34 27.07 18.69
N SER A 15 4.23 27.42 18.03
CA SER A 15 4.10 27.31 16.57
C SER A 15 5.19 28.05 15.80
N ASP A 16 5.66 29.18 16.33
CA ASP A 16 6.59 30.10 15.65
C ASP A 16 8.03 29.60 15.64
N ASP A 17 8.41 28.77 16.61
CA ASP A 17 9.77 28.21 16.73
C ASP A 17 9.90 26.82 16.05
N ARG A 18 8.79 26.22 15.58
CA ARG A 18 8.80 24.90 14.95
C ARG A 18 9.34 24.96 13.52
N LYS A 19 10.35 24.14 13.23
CA LYS A 19 10.83 23.93 11.86
C LYS A 19 9.78 23.16 11.06
N LYS A 20 9.53 23.65 9.85
CA LYS A 20 8.53 23.07 8.94
C LYS A 20 9.15 21.95 8.14
N SER A 21 8.34 20.94 7.85
CA SER A 21 8.69 19.80 7.00
C SER A 21 7.52 19.51 6.08
N LYS A 22 7.80 18.88 4.95
CA LYS A 22 6.82 18.36 4.02
C LYS A 22 6.59 16.89 4.31
N VAL A 23 5.37 16.55 4.70
CA VAL A 23 4.97 15.20 5.09
C VAL A 23 4.02 14.64 4.04
N MET A 24 4.28 13.43 3.58
CA MET A 24 3.33 12.68 2.76
C MET A 24 2.77 11.52 3.56
N LEU A 25 1.45 11.42 3.65
CA LEU A 25 0.75 10.34 4.32
C LEU A 25 0.15 9.40 3.26
N LEU A 26 0.48 8.11 3.37
CA LEU A 26 0.04 7.06 2.48
C LEU A 26 -0.91 6.11 3.20
N PHE A 27 -2.04 5.80 2.56
CA PHE A 27 -2.88 4.67 2.93
C PHE A 27 -2.74 3.57 1.87
N PRO A 28 -2.17 2.40 2.21
CA PRO A 28 -1.91 1.34 1.26
C PRO A 28 -3.20 0.64 0.77
N PRO A 29 -3.14 -0.10 -0.35
CA PRO A 29 -4.22 -0.97 -0.84
C PRO A 29 -4.72 -2.02 0.15
N GLU A 30 -5.73 -2.78 -0.26
CA GLU A 30 -6.43 -3.83 0.51
C GLU A 30 -7.41 -3.30 1.56
N TRP A 31 -8.17 -2.26 1.18
CA TRP A 31 -9.27 -1.73 1.96
C TRP A 31 -10.55 -1.61 1.14
N VAL A 32 -11.69 -1.78 1.79
CA VAL A 32 -13.00 -1.72 1.13
C VAL A 32 -13.26 -0.30 0.57
N PRO A 33 -13.55 -0.15 -0.73
CA PRO A 33 -13.68 1.17 -1.36
C PRO A 33 -14.89 1.98 -0.86
N THR A 34 -15.85 1.35 -0.17
CA THR A 34 -17.06 2.01 0.35
C THR A 34 -16.90 2.57 1.77
N ALA A 35 -15.79 2.31 2.46
CA ALA A 35 -15.55 2.83 3.80
C ALA A 35 -14.37 3.81 3.79
N PRO A 36 -14.57 5.11 4.07
CA PRO A 36 -13.48 6.06 4.12
C PRO A 36 -12.56 5.79 5.32
N TYR A 37 -11.24 5.86 5.11
CA TYR A 37 -10.26 5.72 6.18
C TYR A 37 -9.96 7.06 6.85
N LEU A 38 -10.38 7.23 8.10
CA LEU A 38 -10.39 8.54 8.79
C LEU A 38 -9.06 8.95 9.42
N ALA A 39 -8.09 8.04 9.56
CA ALA A 39 -6.83 8.37 10.26
C ALA A 39 -5.98 9.38 9.48
N LEU A 40 -5.91 9.27 8.15
CA LEU A 40 -5.15 10.20 7.31
C LEU A 40 -5.66 11.65 7.41
N PRO A 41 -6.98 11.92 7.30
CA PRO A 41 -7.53 13.25 7.55
C PRO A 41 -7.25 13.77 8.97
N SER A 42 -7.34 12.91 10.00
CA SER A 42 -7.04 13.29 11.39
C SER A 42 -5.58 13.74 11.55
N LEU A 43 -4.64 12.90 11.13
CA LEU A 43 -3.21 13.21 11.16
C LEU A 43 -2.88 14.47 10.34
N THR A 44 -3.56 14.66 9.21
CA THR A 44 -3.37 15.84 8.38
C THR A 44 -3.78 17.13 9.08
N ALA A 45 -4.92 17.12 9.79
CA ALA A 45 -5.37 18.29 10.54
C ALA A 45 -4.33 18.68 11.59
N VAL A 46 -3.88 17.71 12.40
CA VAL A 46 -2.91 17.90 13.48
C VAL A 46 -1.55 18.39 12.95
N LEU A 47 -1.04 17.79 11.88
CA LEU A 47 0.23 18.20 11.27
C LEU A 47 0.17 19.58 10.64
N ARG A 48 -0.95 19.95 10.00
CA ARG A 48 -1.14 21.28 9.41
C ARG A 48 -1.29 22.35 10.48
N GLU A 49 -2.00 22.05 11.58
CA GLU A 49 -2.08 22.94 12.74
C GLU A 49 -0.68 23.18 13.34
N ALA A 50 0.17 22.16 13.37
CA ALA A 50 1.57 22.29 13.77
C ALA A 50 2.44 23.08 12.77
N GLY A 51 1.93 23.43 11.58
CA GLY A 51 2.62 24.26 10.58
C GLY A 51 3.35 23.50 9.47
N HIS A 52 3.20 22.17 9.40
CA HIS A 52 3.80 21.34 8.35
C HIS A 52 3.00 21.39 7.04
N THR A 53 3.67 21.16 5.92
CA THR A 53 2.99 20.93 4.63
C THR A 53 2.62 19.46 4.55
N VAL A 54 1.35 19.15 4.29
CA VAL A 54 0.87 17.75 4.29
C VAL A 54 0.18 17.38 2.99
N ILE A 55 0.64 16.27 2.41
CA ILE A 55 0.04 15.62 1.24
C ILE A 55 -0.57 14.31 1.67
N GLN A 56 -1.82 14.07 1.27
CA GLN A 56 -2.49 12.79 1.48
C GLN A 56 -2.58 12.04 0.16
N ARG A 57 -2.28 10.74 0.19
CA ARG A 57 -2.54 9.82 -0.91
C ARG A 57 -3.19 8.55 -0.38
N ASP A 58 -4.46 8.39 -0.72
CA ASP A 58 -5.17 7.13 -0.56
C ASP A 58 -4.84 6.24 -1.76
N ILE A 59 -3.82 5.39 -1.59
CA ILE A 59 -3.37 4.48 -2.65
C ILE A 59 -4.37 3.33 -2.83
N ASN A 60 -5.23 3.05 -1.84
CA ASN A 60 -6.30 2.07 -2.00
C ASN A 60 -7.32 2.52 -3.05
N ILE A 61 -7.84 3.76 -2.96
CA ILE A 61 -8.73 4.30 -3.99
C ILE A 61 -7.99 4.46 -5.31
N GLY A 62 -6.75 4.95 -5.27
CA GLY A 62 -5.90 5.08 -6.46
C GLY A 62 -5.69 3.75 -7.19
N MET A 63 -5.51 2.65 -6.45
CA MET A 63 -5.41 1.30 -7.00
C MET A 63 -6.68 0.92 -7.74
N TRP A 64 -7.87 1.11 -7.16
CA TRP A 64 -9.12 0.73 -7.83
C TRP A 64 -9.34 1.52 -9.13
N ASP A 65 -9.07 2.82 -9.09
CA ASP A 65 -9.15 3.65 -10.30
C ASP A 65 -8.21 3.19 -11.40
N HIS A 66 -6.98 2.86 -11.01
CA HIS A 66 -5.93 2.40 -11.88
C HIS A 66 -6.19 1.01 -12.45
N PHE A 67 -6.53 0.04 -11.60
CA PHE A 67 -6.81 -1.35 -12.00
C PHE A 67 -7.97 -1.46 -12.99
N PHE A 68 -8.97 -0.59 -12.86
CA PHE A 68 -10.13 -0.56 -13.75
C PHE A 68 -9.98 0.46 -14.88
N SER A 69 -8.74 0.84 -15.22
CA SER A 69 -8.45 1.74 -16.34
C SER A 69 -8.04 0.98 -17.60
N MET A 70 -8.37 1.57 -18.75
CA MET A 70 -7.91 1.10 -20.07
C MET A 70 -6.38 0.94 -20.10
N ASP A 71 -5.65 1.96 -19.66
CA ASP A 71 -4.19 1.99 -19.72
C ASP A 71 -3.56 0.84 -18.92
N PHE A 72 -4.05 0.59 -17.69
CA PHE A 72 -3.53 -0.49 -16.87
C PHE A 72 -3.90 -1.88 -17.45
N LEU A 73 -5.10 -2.08 -17.95
CA LEU A 73 -5.50 -3.37 -18.50
C LEU A 73 -4.74 -3.70 -19.79
N ILE A 74 -4.44 -2.70 -20.62
CA ILE A 74 -3.52 -2.86 -21.76
C ILE A 74 -2.11 -3.21 -21.27
N TRP A 75 -1.62 -2.57 -20.20
CA TRP A 75 -0.33 -2.92 -19.60
C TRP A 75 -0.31 -4.37 -19.09
N VAL A 76 -1.38 -4.82 -18.42
CA VAL A 76 -1.57 -6.22 -17.99
C VAL A 76 -1.58 -7.17 -19.20
N LYS A 77 -2.24 -6.79 -20.31
CA LYS A 77 -2.22 -7.58 -21.56
C LYS A 77 -0.80 -7.77 -22.08
N ALA A 78 0.00 -6.70 -22.08
CA ALA A 78 1.39 -6.76 -22.51
C ALA A 78 2.21 -7.70 -21.60
N ARG A 79 2.02 -7.60 -20.27
CA ARG A 79 2.63 -8.52 -19.28
C ARG A 79 2.26 -9.98 -19.55
N LEU A 80 0.98 -10.28 -19.75
CA LEU A 80 0.48 -11.62 -20.10
C LEU A 80 1.14 -12.15 -21.39
N GLY A 81 1.21 -11.32 -22.44
CA GLY A 81 1.83 -11.71 -23.71
C GLY A 81 3.32 -12.03 -23.57
N MET A 82 4.06 -11.27 -22.75
CA MET A 82 5.47 -11.54 -22.46
C MET A 82 5.65 -12.85 -21.68
N GLN A 83 4.83 -13.08 -20.65
CA GLN A 83 4.85 -14.32 -19.86
C GLN A 83 4.53 -15.53 -20.74
N LEU A 84 3.49 -15.43 -21.58
CA LEU A 84 3.08 -16.50 -22.47
C LEU A 84 4.20 -16.89 -23.43
N LYS A 85 4.84 -15.91 -24.06
CA LYS A 85 5.96 -16.14 -24.97
C LYS A 85 7.09 -16.90 -24.27
N ALA A 86 7.47 -16.47 -23.08
CA ALA A 86 8.53 -17.14 -22.29
C ALA A 86 8.16 -18.58 -21.93
N LEU A 87 6.91 -18.84 -21.55
CA LEU A 87 6.43 -20.19 -21.23
C LEU A 87 6.39 -21.10 -22.47
N GLN A 88 5.96 -20.59 -23.62
CA GLN A 88 5.99 -21.33 -24.89
C GLN A 88 7.41 -21.63 -25.36
N GLU A 89 8.37 -20.73 -25.12
CA GLU A 89 9.79 -20.97 -25.41
C GLU A 89 10.38 -22.08 -24.50
N LYS A 90 10.06 -22.05 -23.20
CA LYS A 90 10.45 -23.13 -22.27
C LYS A 90 9.86 -24.48 -22.68
N GLU A 91 8.60 -24.52 -23.09
CA GLU A 91 7.93 -25.73 -23.55
C GLU A 91 8.61 -26.31 -24.79
N LYS A 92 8.89 -25.47 -25.79
CA LYS A 92 9.63 -25.88 -27.01
C LYS A 92 11.02 -26.42 -26.69
N ALA A 93 11.66 -25.89 -25.63
CA ALA A 93 12.95 -26.36 -25.15
C ALA A 93 12.87 -27.64 -24.29
N GLY A 94 11.68 -28.14 -23.97
CA GLY A 94 11.49 -29.28 -23.07
C GLY A 94 11.83 -28.99 -21.60
N LEU A 95 11.82 -27.71 -21.19
CA LEU A 95 12.21 -27.24 -19.85
C LEU A 95 11.01 -26.82 -18.98
N LEU A 96 9.80 -27.17 -19.39
CA LEU A 96 8.57 -26.77 -18.70
C LEU A 96 8.39 -27.59 -17.42
N ALA A 97 8.40 -26.93 -16.26
CA ALA A 97 8.07 -27.56 -14.98
C ALA A 97 6.54 -27.70 -14.82
N GLU A 98 6.08 -28.53 -13.88
CA GLU A 98 4.64 -28.72 -13.61
C GLU A 98 3.93 -27.39 -13.27
N ARG A 99 4.53 -26.56 -12.41
CA ARG A 99 4.03 -25.22 -12.09
C ARG A 99 3.93 -24.31 -13.34
N ASP A 100 4.85 -24.45 -14.29
CA ASP A 100 4.84 -23.67 -15.53
C ASP A 100 3.67 -24.10 -16.45
N VAL A 101 3.20 -25.36 -16.36
CA VAL A 101 2.04 -25.86 -17.12
C VAL A 101 0.76 -25.15 -16.65
N ASP A 102 0.51 -25.14 -15.34
CA ASP A 102 -0.68 -24.47 -14.77
C ASP A 102 -0.65 -22.97 -15.05
N GLN A 103 0.50 -22.33 -14.84
CA GLN A 103 0.68 -20.92 -15.14
C GLN A 103 0.41 -20.63 -16.62
N LYS A 104 0.94 -21.45 -17.52
CA LYS A 104 0.72 -21.29 -18.96
C LYS A 104 -0.76 -21.38 -19.30
N ALA A 105 -1.50 -22.34 -18.75
CA ALA A 105 -2.93 -22.47 -19.00
C ALA A 105 -3.72 -21.21 -18.55
N VAL A 106 -3.42 -20.69 -17.35
CA VAL A 106 -4.05 -19.47 -16.84
C VAL A 106 -3.72 -18.25 -17.71
N VAL A 107 -2.45 -18.08 -18.07
CA VAL A 107 -1.99 -16.96 -18.90
C VAL A 107 -2.53 -17.06 -20.32
N GLU A 108 -2.60 -18.25 -20.92
CA GLU A 108 -3.19 -18.47 -22.26
C GLU A 108 -4.66 -18.09 -22.28
N GLN A 109 -5.43 -18.53 -21.27
CA GLN A 109 -6.84 -18.19 -21.16
C GLN A 109 -7.05 -16.67 -21.04
N ALA A 110 -6.32 -16.01 -20.12
CA ALA A 110 -6.42 -14.57 -19.92
C ALA A 110 -5.93 -13.80 -21.17
N ASN A 111 -4.87 -14.25 -21.83
CA ASN A 111 -4.39 -13.65 -23.07
C ASN A 111 -5.39 -13.81 -24.24
N GLY A 112 -6.40 -14.68 -24.14
CA GLY A 112 -7.51 -14.76 -25.09
C GLY A 112 -8.61 -13.69 -24.89
N VAL A 113 -8.63 -12.99 -23.75
CA VAL A 113 -9.66 -12.00 -23.42
C VAL A 113 -9.54 -10.76 -24.31
N ASP A 114 -10.69 -10.25 -24.77
CA ASP A 114 -10.80 -8.93 -25.39
C ASP A 114 -10.65 -7.85 -24.30
N VAL A 115 -9.44 -7.32 -24.20
CA VAL A 115 -9.07 -6.36 -23.15
C VAL A 115 -9.76 -5.01 -23.32
N PHE A 116 -10.12 -4.63 -24.55
CA PHE A 116 -10.79 -3.35 -24.81
C PHE A 116 -12.24 -3.39 -24.32
N ASP A 117 -12.97 -4.47 -24.61
CA ASP A 117 -14.31 -4.69 -24.07
C ASP A 117 -14.31 -4.72 -22.52
N LEU A 118 -13.38 -5.49 -21.93
CA LEU A 118 -13.26 -5.58 -20.47
C LEU A 118 -12.98 -4.21 -19.85
N ALA A 119 -12.08 -3.43 -20.45
CA ALA A 119 -11.74 -2.10 -19.97
C ALA A 119 -12.91 -1.10 -20.09
N ASP A 120 -13.62 -1.10 -21.21
CA ASP A 120 -14.79 -0.23 -21.40
C ASP A 120 -15.90 -0.55 -20.38
N ARG A 121 -16.13 -1.84 -20.12
CA ARG A 121 -17.06 -2.28 -19.06
C ARG A 121 -16.58 -1.89 -17.67
N ALA A 122 -15.28 -2.02 -17.38
CA ALA A 122 -14.71 -1.65 -16.07
C ALA A 122 -14.82 -0.13 -15.82
N GLU A 123 -14.59 0.69 -16.84
CA GLU A 123 -14.78 2.15 -16.78
C GLU A 123 -16.26 2.55 -16.64
N ASP A 124 -17.18 1.84 -17.31
CA ASP A 124 -18.61 2.06 -17.06
C ASP A 124 -19.03 1.62 -15.65
N ALA A 125 -18.51 0.50 -15.15
CA ALA A 125 -18.74 0.03 -13.79
C ALA A 125 -18.29 1.06 -12.74
N LYS A 126 -17.12 1.69 -12.92
CA LYS A 126 -16.68 2.84 -12.09
C LYS A 126 -17.68 3.99 -12.14
N ARG A 127 -18.20 4.33 -13.32
CA ARG A 127 -19.22 5.39 -13.48
C ARG A 127 -20.56 5.02 -12.83
N ILE A 128 -20.95 3.74 -12.86
CA ILE A 128 -22.16 3.25 -12.18
C ILE A 128 -22.05 3.48 -10.67
N VAL A 129 -20.97 2.99 -10.04
CA VAL A 129 -20.83 3.04 -8.59
C VAL A 129 -20.59 4.43 -8.00
N ARG A 130 -20.30 5.42 -8.85
CA ARG A 130 -20.07 6.83 -8.48
C ARG A 130 -21.26 7.75 -8.74
N GLY A 131 -22.29 7.28 -9.42
CA GLY A 131 -23.41 8.12 -9.86
C GLY A 131 -24.76 7.54 -9.49
N GLU A 132 -25.82 8.20 -9.95
CA GLU A 132 -27.22 7.81 -9.69
C GLU A 132 -27.54 6.38 -10.13
N ARG A 133 -26.82 5.85 -11.14
CA ARG A 133 -26.98 4.46 -11.61
C ARG A 133 -26.71 3.43 -10.51
N PHE A 134 -25.95 3.78 -9.47
CA PHE A 134 -25.70 2.93 -8.30
C PHE A 134 -26.98 2.40 -7.64
N TYR A 135 -28.06 3.18 -7.63
CA TYR A 135 -29.30 2.81 -6.96
C TYR A 135 -30.15 1.79 -7.74
N HIS A 136 -29.75 1.43 -8.97
CA HIS A 136 -30.37 0.36 -9.75
C HIS A 136 -29.67 -0.97 -9.49
N ALA A 137 -30.34 -1.88 -8.78
CA ALA A 137 -29.76 -3.14 -8.31
C ALA A 137 -29.10 -3.96 -9.43
N GLU A 138 -29.74 -4.08 -10.60
CA GLU A 138 -29.20 -4.84 -11.74
C GLU A 138 -27.92 -4.22 -12.31
N LEU A 139 -27.85 -2.88 -12.38
CA LEU A 139 -26.65 -2.17 -12.85
C LEU A 139 -25.52 -2.31 -11.85
N LEU A 140 -25.82 -2.20 -10.55
CA LEU A 140 -24.83 -2.41 -9.49
C LEU A 140 -24.29 -3.84 -9.50
N GLU A 141 -25.15 -4.84 -9.64
CA GLU A 141 -24.73 -6.24 -9.73
C GLU A 141 -23.81 -6.47 -10.94
N GLY A 142 -24.19 -5.94 -12.11
CA GLY A 142 -23.36 -5.98 -13.32
C GLY A 142 -22.00 -5.30 -13.14
N ALA A 143 -21.96 -4.14 -12.48
CA ALA A 143 -20.72 -3.42 -12.16
C ALA A 143 -19.81 -4.24 -11.22
N LEU A 144 -20.37 -4.83 -10.15
CA LEU A 144 -19.62 -5.66 -9.22
C LEU A 144 -19.09 -6.95 -9.87
N ASN A 145 -19.86 -7.56 -10.77
CA ASN A 145 -19.40 -8.70 -11.56
C ASN A 145 -18.25 -8.32 -12.49
N THR A 146 -18.34 -7.14 -13.12
CA THR A 146 -17.26 -6.62 -13.98
C THR A 146 -15.98 -6.38 -13.18
N PHE A 147 -16.07 -5.84 -11.96
CA PHE A 147 -14.88 -5.71 -11.09
C PHE A 147 -14.27 -7.07 -10.76
N ARG A 148 -15.08 -8.08 -10.44
CA ARG A 148 -14.59 -9.45 -10.17
C ARG A 148 -13.89 -10.06 -11.38
N GLU A 149 -14.47 -9.93 -12.56
CA GLU A 149 -13.89 -10.40 -13.82
C GLU A 149 -12.56 -9.69 -14.12
N THR A 150 -12.53 -8.37 -13.93
CA THR A 150 -11.32 -7.56 -14.14
C THR A 150 -10.22 -7.98 -13.18
N MET A 151 -10.54 -8.22 -11.91
CA MET A 151 -9.59 -8.70 -10.91
C MET A 151 -9.07 -10.11 -11.22
N ALA A 152 -9.91 -11.00 -11.75
CA ALA A 152 -9.47 -12.33 -12.22
C ALA A 152 -8.50 -12.22 -13.41
N TYR A 153 -8.76 -11.31 -14.34
CA TYR A 153 -7.87 -11.02 -15.47
C TYR A 153 -6.51 -10.48 -15.00
N ILE A 154 -6.50 -9.53 -14.05
CA ILE A 154 -5.26 -9.01 -13.45
C ILE A 154 -4.52 -10.15 -12.72
N SER A 155 -5.22 -10.96 -11.93
CA SER A 155 -4.63 -12.09 -11.18
C SER A 155 -3.89 -13.08 -12.07
N ALA A 156 -4.38 -13.33 -13.28
CA ALA A 156 -3.70 -14.21 -14.23
C ALA A 156 -2.27 -13.74 -14.55
N ALA A 157 -2.02 -12.43 -14.58
CA ALA A 157 -0.70 -11.85 -14.83
C ALA A 157 0.23 -11.90 -13.60
N TYR A 158 -0.31 -12.22 -12.42
CA TYR A 158 0.41 -12.35 -11.16
C TYR A 158 0.35 -13.78 -10.59
N TYR A 159 -0.06 -14.77 -11.39
CA TYR A 159 -0.18 -16.16 -10.96
C TYR A 159 1.09 -16.65 -10.21
N PRO A 160 0.94 -17.32 -9.04
CA PRO A 160 -0.29 -17.84 -8.46
C PRO A 160 -1.03 -16.88 -7.50
N ALA A 161 -0.70 -15.57 -7.48
CA ALA A 161 -1.50 -14.62 -6.71
C ALA A 161 -2.95 -14.62 -7.19
N SER A 162 -3.86 -14.47 -6.23
CA SER A 162 -5.29 -14.25 -6.46
C SER A 162 -5.65 -12.89 -5.89
N LEU A 163 -5.81 -11.91 -6.77
CA LEU A 163 -6.29 -10.58 -6.42
C LEU A 163 -7.80 -10.56 -6.60
N VAL A 164 -8.52 -10.05 -5.62
CA VAL A 164 -9.98 -10.14 -5.62
C VAL A 164 -10.62 -8.81 -5.25
N PHE A 165 -11.84 -8.61 -5.75
CA PHE A 165 -12.66 -7.51 -5.31
C PHE A 165 -13.40 -7.88 -4.01
N TYR A 166 -13.63 -6.89 -3.14
CA TYR A 166 -14.39 -7.03 -1.91
C TYR A 166 -15.72 -7.79 -2.14
N PRO A 167 -16.17 -8.69 -1.22
CA PRO A 167 -15.70 -8.91 0.16
C PRO A 167 -14.60 -9.95 0.35
N MET A 168 -14.01 -10.46 -0.72
CA MET A 168 -12.93 -11.44 -0.61
C MET A 168 -11.60 -10.76 -0.31
N GLU A 169 -10.63 -11.56 0.16
CA GLU A 169 -9.29 -11.13 0.51
C GLU A 169 -8.27 -11.59 -0.54
N SER A 170 -7.44 -10.67 -1.04
CA SER A 170 -6.37 -11.00 -1.97
C SER A 170 -5.33 -11.90 -1.31
N ASN A 171 -4.79 -12.85 -2.06
CA ASN A 171 -3.79 -13.80 -1.57
C ASN A 171 -2.59 -13.84 -2.52
N LEU A 172 -1.43 -13.39 -2.04
CA LEU A 172 -0.17 -13.44 -2.78
C LEU A 172 0.59 -14.77 -2.60
N GLY A 173 0.01 -15.76 -1.89
CA GLY A 173 0.71 -17.01 -1.58
C GLY A 173 1.74 -16.88 -0.44
N TYR A 174 1.72 -15.78 0.29
CA TYR A 174 2.60 -15.51 1.44
C TYR A 174 1.79 -15.28 2.71
N ARG A 175 2.31 -15.76 3.84
CA ARG A 175 1.69 -15.58 5.16
C ARG A 175 2.20 -14.29 5.82
N PRO A 176 1.35 -13.28 6.06
CA PRO A 176 1.78 -12.02 6.68
C PRO A 176 2.33 -12.17 8.10
N GLY A 177 1.97 -13.25 8.80
CA GLY A 177 2.47 -13.56 10.15
C GLY A 177 3.84 -14.27 10.19
N VAL A 178 4.48 -14.51 9.05
CA VAL A 178 5.79 -15.20 8.98
C VAL A 178 6.82 -14.25 8.37
N SER A 179 7.69 -13.65 9.20
CA SER A 179 8.64 -12.61 8.76
C SER A 179 9.50 -13.02 7.56
N LYS A 180 9.95 -14.29 7.49
CA LYS A 180 10.72 -14.81 6.34
C LYS A 180 9.92 -14.75 5.03
N GLU A 181 8.63 -15.05 5.09
CA GLU A 181 7.73 -14.97 3.93
C GLU A 181 7.37 -13.55 3.58
N VAL A 182 7.21 -12.65 4.57
CA VAL A 182 7.07 -11.21 4.32
C VAL A 182 8.26 -10.72 3.50
N PHE A 183 9.50 -10.95 3.96
CA PHE A 183 10.69 -10.53 3.20
C PHE A 183 10.77 -11.18 1.82
N ALA A 184 10.40 -12.46 1.67
CA ALA A 184 10.36 -13.10 0.35
C ALA A 184 9.35 -12.43 -0.58
N CYS A 185 8.15 -12.08 -0.08
CA CYS A 185 7.12 -11.36 -0.83
C CYS A 185 7.60 -9.97 -1.26
N LEU A 186 8.34 -9.24 -0.40
CA LEU A 186 8.81 -7.90 -0.72
C LEU A 186 9.76 -7.89 -1.93
N GLU A 187 10.48 -8.99 -2.18
CA GLU A 187 11.40 -9.17 -3.30
C GLU A 187 10.77 -9.85 -4.53
N ASP A 188 9.53 -10.38 -4.44
CA ASP A 188 8.92 -11.17 -5.52
C ASP A 188 8.32 -10.26 -6.61
N GLU A 189 9.00 -10.14 -7.74
CA GLU A 189 8.57 -9.33 -8.89
C GLU A 189 7.48 -9.98 -9.76
N GLN A 190 7.23 -11.28 -9.55
CA GLN A 190 6.21 -12.02 -10.30
C GLN A 190 4.84 -11.94 -9.61
N VAL A 191 4.81 -12.10 -8.28
CA VAL A 191 3.59 -12.33 -7.52
C VAL A 191 3.14 -11.07 -6.76
N ASN A 192 4.07 -10.22 -6.32
CA ASN A 192 3.75 -9.02 -5.54
C ASN A 192 3.32 -7.85 -6.44
N VAL A 193 2.02 -7.79 -6.76
CA VAL A 193 1.40 -6.69 -7.53
C VAL A 193 1.67 -5.30 -6.93
N TYR A 194 1.90 -5.21 -5.62
CA TYR A 194 2.14 -3.92 -4.98
C TYR A 194 3.46 -3.30 -5.41
N ARG A 195 4.41 -4.07 -5.96
CA ARG A 195 5.64 -3.51 -6.56
C ARG A 195 5.30 -2.66 -7.79
N ASP A 196 4.46 -3.18 -8.68
CA ASP A 196 4.02 -2.45 -9.87
C ASP A 196 3.16 -1.24 -9.51
N LEU A 197 2.25 -1.38 -8.54
CA LEU A 197 1.50 -0.24 -8.01
C LEU A 197 2.40 0.83 -7.39
N CYS A 198 3.45 0.43 -6.67
CA CYS A 198 4.41 1.37 -6.10
C CYS A 198 5.12 2.15 -7.20
N ASN A 199 5.63 1.46 -8.23
CA ASN A 199 6.29 2.06 -9.37
C ASN A 199 5.39 3.01 -10.16
N GLN A 200 4.11 2.67 -10.32
CA GLN A 200 3.19 3.39 -11.19
C GLN A 200 2.45 4.53 -10.47
N LEU A 201 2.13 4.38 -9.18
CA LEU A 201 1.32 5.36 -8.43
C LEU A 201 2.08 6.08 -7.31
N VAL A 202 3.02 5.41 -6.64
CA VAL A 202 3.63 5.93 -5.41
C VAL A 202 4.94 6.66 -5.70
N LEU A 203 5.92 5.99 -6.30
CA LEU A 203 7.25 6.58 -6.54
C LEU A 203 7.20 7.85 -7.41
N PRO A 204 6.36 7.96 -8.46
CA PRO A 204 6.25 9.20 -9.24
C PRO A 204 5.75 10.39 -8.40
N GLU A 205 4.78 10.14 -7.52
CA GLU A 205 4.23 11.17 -6.63
C GLU A 205 5.25 11.57 -5.54
N VAL A 206 6.00 10.61 -4.99
CA VAL A 206 7.11 10.90 -4.06
C VAL A 206 8.19 11.74 -4.74
N ALA A 207 8.59 11.39 -5.97
CA ALA A 207 9.60 12.14 -6.73
C ALA A 207 9.15 13.57 -7.07
N LYS A 208 7.87 13.74 -7.40
CA LYS A 208 7.25 15.05 -7.70
C LYS A 208 7.17 15.92 -6.45
N GLU A 209 6.68 15.34 -5.35
CA GLU A 209 6.38 16.12 -4.15
C GLU A 209 7.61 16.32 -3.26
N ARG A 210 8.61 15.43 -3.29
CA ARG A 210 9.84 15.51 -2.49
C ARG A 210 9.56 15.75 -0.99
N PRO A 211 8.81 14.87 -0.32
CA PRO A 211 8.57 15.00 1.12
C PRO A 211 9.84 14.71 1.93
N ASP A 212 9.95 15.31 3.11
CA ASP A 212 11.02 15.01 4.07
C ASP A 212 10.70 13.74 4.88
N VAL A 213 9.40 13.49 5.11
CA VAL A 213 8.89 12.36 5.89
C VAL A 213 7.71 11.72 5.17
N ILE A 214 7.71 10.38 5.10
CA ILE A 214 6.57 9.60 4.63
C ILE A 214 5.99 8.77 5.77
N GLY A 215 4.72 8.97 6.07
CA GLY A 215 3.95 8.16 7.02
C GLY A 215 3.07 7.16 6.29
N ILE A 216 3.24 5.87 6.56
CA ILE A 216 2.42 4.80 5.98
C ILE A 216 1.50 4.22 7.06
N SER A 217 0.19 4.41 6.89
CA SER A 217 -0.81 3.99 7.87
C SER A 217 -1.40 2.63 7.48
N ILE A 218 -1.01 1.58 8.19
CA ILE A 218 -1.41 0.19 7.90
C ILE A 218 -2.52 -0.21 8.89
N GLY A 219 -3.76 -0.29 8.39
CA GLY A 219 -4.94 -0.48 9.21
C GLY A 219 -5.28 -1.95 9.50
N THR A 220 -5.04 -2.84 8.54
CA THR A 220 -5.38 -4.27 8.66
C THR A 220 -4.20 -5.17 8.31
N GLN A 221 -4.34 -6.46 8.61
CA GLN A 221 -3.37 -7.47 8.23
C GLN A 221 -3.22 -7.59 6.70
N MET A 222 -4.30 -7.41 5.93
CA MET A 222 -4.28 -7.52 4.47
C MET A 222 -3.42 -6.42 3.83
N GLN A 223 -3.41 -5.23 4.44
CA GLN A 223 -2.61 -4.10 3.98
C GLN A 223 -1.11 -4.24 4.30
N LEU A 224 -0.71 -5.23 5.13
CA LEU A 224 0.66 -5.32 5.63
C LEU A 224 1.68 -5.51 4.51
N LEU A 225 1.43 -6.45 3.58
CA LEU A 225 2.35 -6.70 2.46
C LEU A 225 2.44 -5.48 1.54
N ALA A 226 1.33 -4.81 1.25
CA ALA A 226 1.30 -3.62 0.42
C ALA A 226 2.07 -2.45 1.08
N GLY A 227 1.76 -2.16 2.36
CA GLY A 227 2.40 -1.10 3.12
C GLY A 227 3.91 -1.30 3.28
N LEU A 228 4.35 -2.52 3.58
CA LEU A 228 5.78 -2.84 3.71
C LEU A 228 6.50 -2.86 2.35
N THR A 229 5.82 -3.23 1.27
CA THR A 229 6.37 -3.13 -0.10
C THR A 229 6.64 -1.68 -0.45
N PHE A 230 5.68 -0.78 -0.19
CA PHE A 230 5.86 0.64 -0.43
C PHE A 230 6.99 1.21 0.43
N ALA A 231 7.01 0.88 1.73
CA ALA A 231 8.03 1.35 2.65
C ALA A 231 9.46 1.01 2.15
N LYS A 232 9.70 -0.26 1.81
CA LYS A 232 10.99 -0.74 1.31
C LYS A 232 11.39 -0.04 0.02
N MET A 233 10.50 -0.02 -0.97
CA MET A 233 10.81 0.57 -2.29
C MET A 233 11.06 2.08 -2.19
N ILE A 234 10.32 2.80 -1.35
CA ILE A 234 10.56 4.21 -1.07
C ILE A 234 11.94 4.40 -0.43
N LYS A 235 12.28 3.62 0.60
CA LYS A 235 13.56 3.71 1.32
C LYS A 235 14.75 3.40 0.41
N GLU A 236 14.63 2.39 -0.46
CA GLU A 236 15.65 2.03 -1.45
C GLU A 236 15.83 3.11 -2.53
N THR A 237 14.75 3.75 -2.96
CA THR A 237 14.79 4.77 -4.02
C THR A 237 15.19 6.15 -3.49
N PHE A 238 14.74 6.50 -2.28
CA PHE A 238 14.86 7.82 -1.69
C PHE A 238 15.42 7.76 -0.26
N SER A 239 16.70 7.40 -0.13
CA SER A 239 17.40 7.21 1.15
C SER A 239 17.45 8.44 2.08
N HIS A 240 17.08 9.62 1.60
CA HIS A 240 17.02 10.86 2.37
C HIS A 240 15.66 11.10 3.04
N ILE A 241 14.62 10.35 2.65
CA ILE A 241 13.26 10.48 3.19
C ILE A 241 13.12 9.56 4.39
N HIS A 242 12.67 10.08 5.53
CA HIS A 242 12.38 9.27 6.69
C HIS A 242 11.03 8.55 6.51
N VAL A 243 11.04 7.22 6.48
CA VAL A 243 9.85 6.38 6.34
C VAL A 243 9.40 5.91 7.72
N VAL A 244 8.22 6.34 8.14
CA VAL A 244 7.58 5.91 9.39
C VAL A 244 6.32 5.09 9.08
N VAL A 245 6.20 3.92 9.69
CA VAL A 245 4.98 3.10 9.61
C VAL A 245 4.15 3.24 10.88
N GLY A 246 2.84 3.11 10.76
CA GLY A 246 1.94 3.13 11.91
C GLY A 246 0.62 2.44 11.60
N GLY A 247 -0.35 2.60 12.48
CA GLY A 247 -1.68 2.02 12.34
C GLY A 247 -1.89 0.76 13.21
N ASN A 248 -3.12 0.25 13.17
CA ASN A 248 -3.59 -0.78 14.09
C ASN A 248 -2.76 -2.07 14.01
N ILE A 249 -2.39 -2.54 12.80
CA ILE A 249 -1.59 -3.77 12.70
C ILE A 249 -0.17 -3.57 13.23
N ILE A 250 0.44 -2.40 13.01
CA ILE A 250 1.78 -2.08 13.54
C ILE A 250 1.76 -2.06 15.07
N THR A 251 0.71 -1.50 15.66
CA THR A 251 0.51 -1.50 17.12
C THR A 251 0.39 -2.91 17.69
N ARG A 252 -0.33 -3.80 17.01
CA ARG A 252 -0.48 -5.21 17.44
C ARG A 252 0.83 -5.99 17.36
N LEU A 253 1.72 -5.62 16.44
CA LEU A 253 3.01 -6.27 16.23
C LEU A 253 4.13 -5.70 17.10
N GLN A 254 3.85 -4.77 18.02
CA GLN A 254 4.87 -4.03 18.78
C GLN A 254 5.91 -4.94 19.47
N GLU A 255 5.48 -6.06 20.08
CA GLU A 255 6.34 -6.96 20.84
C GLU A 255 7.27 -7.76 19.93
N ASP A 256 6.81 -8.12 18.74
CA ASP A 256 7.61 -8.84 17.74
C ASP A 256 8.52 -7.88 16.99
N LEU A 257 8.04 -6.68 16.66
CA LEU A 257 8.74 -5.71 15.82
C LEU A 257 10.08 -5.31 16.44
N VAL A 258 10.10 -5.10 17.76
CA VAL A 258 11.35 -4.78 18.48
C VAL A 258 12.41 -5.87 18.28
N ASN A 259 12.04 -7.14 18.12
CA ASN A 259 13.01 -8.23 17.96
C ASN A 259 13.51 -8.40 16.51
N HIS A 260 12.97 -7.63 15.56
CA HIS A 260 13.28 -7.76 14.14
C HIS A 260 13.95 -6.51 13.56
N THR A 261 15.24 -6.33 13.88
CA THR A 261 16.06 -5.19 13.39
C THR A 261 16.06 -5.05 11.87
N ARG A 262 15.92 -6.16 11.13
CA ARG A 262 15.89 -6.20 9.67
C ARG A 262 14.80 -5.30 9.07
N PHE A 263 13.64 -5.17 9.71
CA PHE A 263 12.60 -4.25 9.22
C PHE A 263 13.04 -2.79 9.27
N PHE A 264 13.78 -2.39 10.32
CA PHE A 264 14.27 -1.02 10.48
C PHE A 264 15.47 -0.70 9.59
N SER A 265 16.28 -1.71 9.23
CA SER A 265 17.40 -1.50 8.31
C SER A 265 16.97 -1.52 6.85
N GLU A 266 16.04 -2.39 6.46
CA GLU A 266 15.72 -2.64 5.04
C GLU A 266 14.35 -2.12 4.59
N VAL A 267 13.40 -1.84 5.49
CA VAL A 267 11.99 -1.62 5.10
C VAL A 267 11.47 -0.23 5.49
N PHE A 268 11.67 0.22 6.71
CA PHE A 268 11.28 1.56 7.17
C PHE A 268 12.28 2.06 8.22
N ASP A 269 12.24 3.33 8.64
CA ASP A 269 13.18 3.91 9.61
C ASP A 269 12.64 3.85 11.05
N SER A 270 11.33 3.95 11.21
CA SER A 270 10.69 3.91 12.52
C SER A 270 9.25 3.42 12.44
N ALA A 271 8.69 3.05 13.58
CA ALA A 271 7.29 2.71 13.74
C ALA A 271 6.67 3.54 14.88
N ILE A 272 5.47 4.06 14.66
CA ILE A 272 4.65 4.67 15.72
C ILE A 272 3.52 3.70 16.07
N ILE A 273 3.45 3.34 17.35
CA ILE A 273 2.40 2.47 17.91
C ILE A 273 1.31 3.33 18.57
N TYR A 274 0.12 2.78 18.77
CA TYR A 274 -1.03 3.48 19.36
C TYR A 274 -1.44 4.75 18.60
N GLU A 275 -1.74 5.82 19.32
CA GLU A 275 -2.08 7.14 18.78
C GLU A 275 -0.85 7.83 18.18
N GLY A 276 -1.02 8.37 16.97
CA GLY A 276 0.07 8.89 16.16
C GLY A 276 0.10 10.42 16.04
N GLU A 277 -0.97 11.09 16.44
CA GLU A 277 -1.19 12.53 16.25
C GLU A 277 -0.05 13.37 16.84
N HIS A 278 0.24 13.17 18.12
CA HIS A 278 1.32 13.88 18.81
C HIS A 278 2.69 13.25 18.55
N ALA A 279 2.75 11.92 18.47
CA ALA A 279 4.00 11.19 18.21
C ALA A 279 4.63 11.59 16.88
N LEU A 280 3.83 11.79 15.83
CA LEU A 280 4.33 12.17 14.51
C LEU A 280 4.86 13.61 14.48
N ILE A 281 4.20 14.56 15.19
CA ILE A 281 4.75 15.92 15.36
C ILE A 281 6.12 15.85 16.02
N TRP A 282 6.23 15.09 17.12
CA TRP A 282 7.48 14.99 17.88
C TRP A 282 8.57 14.28 17.11
N LEU A 283 8.22 13.28 16.31
CA LEU A 283 9.16 12.65 15.39
C LEU A 283 9.71 13.67 14.41
N ILE A 284 8.86 14.49 13.78
CA ILE A 284 9.31 15.52 12.84
C ILE A 284 10.19 16.57 13.54
N GLU A 285 9.82 17.01 14.74
CA GLU A 285 10.64 17.92 15.54
C GLU A 285 12.00 17.29 15.89
N ALA A 286 12.05 15.98 16.20
CA ALA A 286 13.27 15.25 16.47
C ALA A 286 14.18 15.17 15.22
N LEU A 287 13.60 14.84 14.06
CA LEU A 287 14.30 14.80 12.78
C LEU A 287 14.85 16.18 12.37
N ASN A 288 14.17 17.25 12.76
CA ASN A 288 14.60 18.63 12.56
C ASN A 288 15.64 19.12 13.60
N GLY A 289 16.04 18.25 14.54
CA GLY A 289 17.01 18.54 15.59
C GLY A 289 16.48 19.42 16.72
N GLN A 290 15.16 19.50 16.89
CA GLN A 290 14.51 20.35 17.90
C GLN A 290 14.22 19.60 19.21
N ARG A 291 14.33 18.26 19.21
CA ARG A 291 14.26 17.42 20.42
C ARG A 291 15.02 16.12 20.23
N PRO A 292 15.40 15.41 21.31
CA PRO A 292 15.99 14.07 21.21
C PRO A 292 14.98 13.05 20.67
N LEU A 293 15.41 12.13 19.81
CA LEU A 293 14.56 11.07 19.26
C LEU A 293 13.96 10.15 20.35
N ALA A 294 14.73 9.88 21.42
CA ALA A 294 14.28 9.10 22.56
C ALA A 294 13.12 9.75 23.36
N SER A 295 12.84 11.03 23.13
CA SER A 295 11.70 11.71 23.76
C SER A 295 10.38 11.48 23.01
N VAL A 296 10.41 10.97 21.78
CA VAL A 296 9.20 10.79 20.97
C VAL A 296 8.32 9.68 21.58
N PRO A 297 7.07 9.98 21.97
CA PRO A 297 6.19 8.99 22.57
C PRO A 297 5.83 7.92 21.53
N ASN A 298 5.64 6.69 21.98
CA ASN A 298 5.18 5.58 21.16
C ASN A 298 6.08 5.27 19.94
N LEU A 299 7.33 5.74 19.93
CA LEU A 299 8.25 5.50 18.83
C LEU A 299 9.06 4.22 19.06
N ILE A 300 9.06 3.34 18.08
CA ILE A 300 10.02 2.25 17.96
C ILE A 300 10.98 2.62 16.84
N TYR A 301 12.28 2.59 17.12
CA TYR A 301 13.35 2.87 16.16
C TYR A 301 14.59 2.05 16.52
N ARG A 302 15.54 1.95 15.59
CA ARG A 302 16.81 1.22 15.75
C ARG A 302 18.01 2.05 15.33
#